data_AF-A0A520PJ09-F1
#
_entry.id   AF-A0A520PJ09-F1
#
_cell.length_a   1.000
_cell.length_b   1.000
_cell.length_c   1.000
_cell.angle_alpha   90.00
_cell.angle_beta   90.00
_cell.angle_gamma   90.00
#
_symmetry.space_group_name_H-M   'P 1'
#
loop_
_entity.id
_entity.type
_entity.pdbx_description
1 polymer ?
#
loop_
_entity_poly.entity_id
_entity_poly.type
_entity_poly.pdbx_seq_one_letter_code
_entity_poly.pdbx_strand_id
1 'polypeptide(L)'
;MEVQKQWLFAASADESIYQFLSRETGLHLLVAGILYRRGYCTPDEVGIFLQPELRQLRDPFLLRHMQEAVELVLPFLRENRRILILGDYDVDGITSTALLLSFLRDAGCSQLDYFIPQRLQHGYGLTPASVDVILSRQPELVITVDNGITARKEVQQLQNEGVSVLITDHHLALPDSLPETVTVNPNHPACSYPFKKISGCGVAFKLVMALRKALRDIAWWDEERPEPNLKQLLDFAALGTVADVVDLRDENRLFVHAGLQLMNAQPRPAIQALKQVKRVDGEITATTLGFKFAPLMNAAGRLYDAALAVELLLSPTLDQALPLAQQLNDMNEERRNLEQEMLTIAFEQAAQQEDQKGLVLASGQFHEGINGIVAARLAEKTFKPTILLSTANPERYTGSGRSAIPDFHLKEALQECADQLVRFGGHAGAAGCTVAPENLEAFRTAFARVCEDWLPKQLRPQLLLDGKLPQQGPDALLVEQIQQLEPFGAANPEPLFALPTPQEEFQLLKDHHVKWILSRSTEVIGWNFAEQLQGVKPHQLAVTVGFNEFRGQRKIQMLLKEIQA
;
A
#
# COMPACT_ATOMS: atom_id res chain seq x y z
N MET A 1 -8.72 10.58 -24.57
CA MET A 1 -9.10 11.32 -23.35
C MET A 1 -8.00 11.15 -22.31
N GLU A 2 -6.84 11.80 -22.50
CA GLU A 2 -5.85 11.94 -21.43
C GLU A 2 -5.76 13.45 -21.14
N VAL A 3 -6.00 13.84 -19.89
CA VAL A 3 -6.10 15.26 -19.52
C VAL A 3 -4.68 15.81 -19.34
N GLN A 4 -4.36 16.90 -20.03
CA GLN A 4 -3.05 17.55 -19.88
C GLN A 4 -2.81 17.97 -18.42
N LYS A 5 -1.69 17.51 -17.87
CA LYS A 5 -1.27 17.85 -16.50
C LYS A 5 -0.73 19.28 -16.44
N GLN A 6 -1.06 19.98 -15.36
CA GLN A 6 -0.41 21.24 -15.00
C GLN A 6 0.90 20.94 -14.28
N TRP A 7 2.02 21.33 -14.87
CA TRP A 7 3.34 21.16 -14.27
C TRP A 7 3.59 22.25 -13.25
N LEU A 8 3.89 21.86 -12.01
CA LEU A 8 4.14 22.75 -10.89
C LEU A 8 5.50 22.41 -10.29
N PHE A 9 6.35 23.41 -10.11
CA PHE A 9 7.55 23.25 -9.31
C PHE A 9 7.16 23.35 -7.84
N ALA A 10 7.69 22.44 -7.02
CA ALA A 10 7.45 22.47 -5.59
C ALA A 10 7.87 23.84 -5.02
N ALA A 11 7.06 24.39 -4.10
CA ALA A 11 7.26 25.73 -3.56
C ALA A 11 8.70 25.92 -3.06
N SER A 12 9.35 26.99 -3.50
CA SER A 12 10.71 27.33 -3.07
C SER A 12 10.66 28.01 -1.70
N ALA A 13 11.33 27.43 -0.71
CA ALA A 13 11.77 28.16 0.47
C ALA A 13 12.86 29.18 0.09
N ASP A 14 13.29 29.99 1.05
CA ASP A 14 14.47 30.84 0.88
C ASP A 14 15.68 29.97 0.53
N GLU A 15 16.32 30.25 -0.61
CA GLU A 15 17.46 29.51 -1.14
C GLU A 15 18.61 29.40 -0.11
N SER A 16 18.74 30.39 0.79
CA SER A 16 19.73 30.38 1.86
C SER A 16 19.58 29.19 2.81
N ILE A 17 18.36 28.68 3.00
CA ILE A 17 18.07 27.50 3.83
C ILE A 17 18.62 26.23 3.17
N TYR A 18 18.40 26.08 1.86
CA TYR A 18 18.92 24.94 1.10
C TYR A 18 20.44 24.94 1.05
N GLN A 19 21.04 26.13 0.89
CA GLN A 19 22.49 26.30 0.95
C GLN A 19 23.07 25.95 2.32
N PHE A 20 22.39 26.36 3.41
CA PHE A 20 22.77 25.98 4.76
C PHE A 20 22.75 24.46 4.93
N LEU A 21 21.63 23.80 4.64
CA LEU A 21 21.52 22.34 4.75
C LEU A 21 22.54 21.61 3.87
N SER A 22 22.68 22.02 2.61
CA SER A 22 23.68 21.48 1.68
C SER A 22 25.10 21.55 2.25
N ARG A 23 25.50 22.70 2.82
CA ARG A 23 26.83 22.89 3.40
C ARG A 23 27.06 22.02 4.63
N GLU A 24 26.10 21.96 5.55
CA GLU A 24 26.26 21.21 6.80
C GLU A 24 26.19 19.69 6.61
N THR A 25 25.47 19.22 5.59
CA THR A 25 25.24 17.79 5.35
C THR A 25 26.08 17.21 4.21
N GLY A 26 26.71 18.06 3.38
CA GLY A 26 27.41 17.63 2.16
C GLY A 26 26.47 17.19 1.03
N LEU A 27 25.16 17.46 1.15
CA LEU A 27 24.18 17.13 0.13
C LEU A 27 24.24 18.11 -1.04
N HIS A 28 23.95 17.61 -2.23
CA HIS A 28 23.66 18.39 -3.42
C HIS A 28 22.45 19.30 -3.13
N LEU A 29 22.50 20.53 -3.63
CA LEU A 29 21.50 21.58 -3.34
C LEU A 29 20.06 21.13 -3.60
N LEU A 30 19.83 20.42 -4.72
CA LEU A 30 18.51 19.83 -5.02
C LEU A 30 18.06 18.80 -3.98
N VAL A 31 18.96 17.96 -3.48
CA VAL A 31 18.63 16.92 -2.48
C VAL A 31 18.32 17.57 -1.13
N ALA A 32 19.11 18.56 -0.71
CA ALA A 32 18.83 19.36 0.48
C ALA A 32 17.45 20.04 0.38
N GLY A 33 17.12 20.63 -0.78
CA GLY A 33 15.81 21.23 -1.03
C GLY A 33 14.66 20.22 -1.01
N ILE A 34 14.85 19.01 -1.57
CA ILE A 34 13.87 17.92 -1.52
C ILE A 34 13.59 17.51 -0.06
N LEU A 35 14.64 17.27 0.73
CA LEU A 35 14.51 16.86 2.13
C LEU A 35 13.83 17.93 2.99
N TYR A 36 14.20 19.20 2.80
CA TYR A 36 13.55 20.31 3.49
C TYR A 36 12.04 20.35 3.21
N ARG A 37 11.63 20.24 1.94
CA ARG A 37 10.21 20.21 1.56
C ARG A 37 9.46 18.98 2.07
N ARG A 38 10.17 17.89 2.32
CA ARG A 38 9.63 16.68 2.99
C ARG A 38 9.53 16.83 4.52
N GLY A 39 10.00 17.94 5.07
CA GLY A 39 9.92 18.27 6.50
C GLY A 39 11.19 17.97 7.30
N TYR A 40 12.31 17.62 6.65
CA TYR A 40 13.61 17.44 7.31
C TYR A 40 14.40 18.75 7.23
N CYS A 41 14.23 19.60 8.23
CA CYS A 41 14.63 21.00 8.20
C CYS A 41 15.99 21.26 8.86
N THR A 42 16.55 20.29 9.57
CA THR A 42 17.83 20.39 10.29
C THR A 42 18.84 19.34 9.84
N PRO A 43 20.15 19.58 10.00
CA PRO A 43 21.19 18.57 9.69
C PRO A 43 21.00 17.25 10.44
N ASP A 44 20.53 17.30 11.69
CA ASP A 44 20.28 16.11 12.51
C ASP A 44 19.10 15.28 11.97
N GLU A 45 17.99 15.94 11.60
CA GLU A 45 16.84 15.28 10.98
C GLU A 45 17.22 14.63 9.65
N VAL A 46 18.03 15.32 8.83
CA VAL A 46 18.57 14.79 7.58
C VAL A 46 19.46 13.57 7.84
N GLY A 47 20.35 13.63 8.84
CA GLY A 47 21.20 12.52 9.22
C GLY A 47 20.40 11.28 9.63
N ILE A 48 19.38 11.46 10.47
CA ILE A 48 18.45 10.38 10.88
C ILE A 48 17.74 9.78 9.67
N PHE A 49 17.28 10.60 8.73
CA PHE A 49 16.56 10.14 7.55
C PHE A 49 17.42 9.29 6.60
N LEU A 50 18.68 9.72 6.38
CA LEU A 50 19.63 9.06 5.49
C LEU A 50 20.27 7.81 6.12
N GLN A 51 20.30 7.74 7.45
CA GLN A 51 20.86 6.61 8.20
C GLN A 51 19.82 6.02 9.16
N PRO A 52 18.77 5.37 8.63
CA PRO A 52 17.74 4.73 9.44
C PRO A 52 18.33 3.56 10.24
N GLU A 53 18.08 3.53 11.55
CA GLU A 53 18.57 2.49 12.43
C GLU A 53 17.45 1.93 13.32
N LEU A 54 17.41 0.61 13.49
CA LEU A 54 16.35 -0.05 14.28
C LEU A 54 16.31 0.38 15.75
N ARG A 55 17.38 0.97 16.31
CA ARG A 55 17.38 1.55 17.66
C ARG A 55 16.48 2.78 17.79
N GLN A 56 16.08 3.38 16.67
CA GLN A 56 15.17 4.52 16.60
C GLN A 56 13.70 4.08 16.64
N LEU A 57 13.40 2.78 16.59
CA LEU A 57 12.03 2.28 16.79
C LEU A 57 11.52 2.72 18.16
N ARG A 58 10.29 3.21 18.18
CA ARG A 58 9.64 3.70 19.40
C ARG A 58 9.32 2.53 20.32
N ASP A 59 9.26 2.81 21.62
CA ASP A 59 8.88 1.83 22.62
C ASP A 59 7.45 1.31 22.33
N PRO A 60 7.24 -0.01 22.15
CA PRO A 60 5.91 -0.57 21.91
C PRO A 60 4.92 -0.28 23.06
N PHE A 61 5.39 -0.09 24.29
CA PHE A 61 4.53 0.21 25.44
C PHE A 61 3.93 1.62 25.42
N LEU A 62 4.33 2.47 24.47
CA LEU A 62 3.63 3.73 24.19
C LEU A 62 2.30 3.52 23.44
N LEU A 63 2.08 2.35 22.84
CA LEU A 63 0.78 2.00 22.27
C LEU A 63 -0.19 1.70 23.42
N ARG A 64 -1.37 2.31 23.35
CA ARG A 64 -2.44 2.05 24.31
C ARG A 64 -2.74 0.56 24.37
N HIS A 65 -2.99 0.07 25.59
CA HIS A 65 -3.29 -1.32 25.91
C HIS A 65 -2.17 -2.33 25.60
N MET A 66 -0.96 -1.90 25.23
CA MET A 66 0.11 -2.85 24.91
C MET A 66 0.50 -3.69 26.14
N GLN A 67 0.53 -3.09 27.34
CA GLN A 67 0.82 -3.81 28.57
C GLN A 67 -0.28 -4.86 28.86
N GLU A 68 -1.54 -4.46 28.74
CA GLU A 68 -2.71 -5.31 28.92
C GLU A 68 -2.78 -6.43 27.86
N ALA A 69 -2.32 -6.17 26.63
CA ALA A 69 -2.21 -7.17 25.57
C ALA A 69 -1.16 -8.23 25.91
N VAL A 70 -0.01 -7.83 26.43
CA VAL A 70 1.02 -8.75 26.92
C VAL A 70 0.47 -9.60 28.08
N GLU A 71 -0.16 -8.97 29.07
CA GLU A 71 -0.76 -9.65 30.23
C GLU A 71 -1.87 -10.63 29.81
N LEU A 72 -2.63 -10.29 28.77
CA LEU A 72 -3.65 -11.15 28.21
C LEU A 72 -3.05 -12.37 27.50
N VAL A 73 -2.00 -12.21 26.70
CA VAL A 73 -1.45 -13.30 25.86
C VAL A 73 -0.56 -14.26 26.66
N LEU A 74 0.20 -13.77 27.64
CA LEU A 74 1.19 -14.58 28.36
C LEU A 74 0.63 -15.87 29.00
N PRO A 75 -0.53 -15.87 29.67
CA PRO A 75 -1.12 -17.10 30.22
C PRO A 75 -1.41 -18.15 29.14
N PHE A 76 -1.86 -17.72 27.95
CA PHE A 76 -2.16 -18.65 26.85
C PHE A 76 -0.90 -19.33 26.31
N LEU A 77 0.24 -18.63 26.32
CA LEU A 77 1.53 -19.22 25.96
C LEU A 77 2.03 -20.20 27.02
N ARG A 78 1.96 -19.82 28.30
CA ARG A 78 2.43 -20.65 29.42
C ARG A 78 1.64 -21.94 29.58
N GLU A 79 0.32 -21.85 29.43
CA GLU A 79 -0.61 -22.96 29.60
C GLU A 79 -0.90 -23.69 28.27
N ASN A 80 -0.28 -23.25 27.18
CA ASN A 80 -0.47 -23.78 25.82
C ASN A 80 -1.95 -23.89 25.43
N ARG A 81 -2.70 -22.81 25.65
CA ARG A 81 -4.14 -22.68 25.36
C ARG A 81 -4.38 -22.33 23.90
N ARG A 82 -5.59 -22.58 23.41
CA ARG A 82 -5.93 -22.39 21.98
C ARG A 82 -6.00 -20.92 21.61
N ILE A 83 -5.07 -20.49 20.76
CA ILE A 83 -5.02 -19.15 20.17
C ILE A 83 -5.42 -19.25 18.70
N LEU A 84 -6.36 -18.39 18.26
CA LEU A 84 -6.69 -18.21 16.86
C LEU A 84 -6.34 -16.79 16.41
N ILE A 85 -5.60 -16.67 15.32
CA ILE A 85 -5.32 -15.38 14.68
C ILE A 85 -6.37 -15.12 13.60
N LEU A 86 -7.12 -14.02 13.73
CA LEU A 86 -8.04 -13.54 12.70
C LEU A 86 -7.33 -12.49 11.83
N GLY A 87 -6.94 -12.86 10.62
CA GLY A 87 -6.32 -11.94 9.68
C GLY A 87 -7.31 -11.20 8.79
N ASP A 88 -6.77 -10.42 7.86
CA ASP A 88 -7.50 -9.87 6.71
C ASP A 88 -6.96 -10.44 5.39
N TYR A 89 -7.74 -10.31 4.31
CA TYR A 89 -7.46 -10.89 3.01
C TYR A 89 -6.47 -10.10 2.15
N ASP A 90 -6.09 -8.88 2.55
CA ASP A 90 -5.05 -8.13 1.87
C ASP A 90 -3.65 -8.42 2.42
N VAL A 91 -2.63 -7.85 1.79
CA VAL A 91 -1.23 -8.18 2.10
C VAL A 91 -0.82 -7.74 3.51
N ASP A 92 -1.39 -6.66 4.06
CA ASP A 92 -1.04 -6.22 5.41
C ASP A 92 -1.62 -7.20 6.45
N GLY A 93 -2.89 -7.60 6.30
CA GLY A 93 -3.50 -8.67 7.09
C GLY A 93 -2.80 -10.03 6.95
N ILE A 94 -2.45 -10.44 5.71
CA ILE A 94 -1.74 -11.70 5.41
C ILE A 94 -0.36 -11.70 6.08
N THR A 95 0.41 -10.62 5.93
CA THR A 95 1.77 -10.52 6.50
C THR A 95 1.73 -10.39 8.02
N SER A 96 0.76 -9.68 8.58
CA SER A 96 0.52 -9.62 10.04
C SER A 96 0.23 -11.00 10.62
N THR A 97 -0.60 -11.78 9.92
CA THR A 97 -0.95 -13.15 10.31
C THR A 97 0.29 -14.05 10.28
N ALA A 98 1.04 -14.02 9.17
CA ALA A 98 2.28 -14.79 9.05
C ALA A 98 3.33 -14.39 10.11
N LEU A 99 3.46 -13.10 10.41
CA LEU A 99 4.36 -12.57 11.43
C LEU A 99 4.02 -13.09 12.83
N LEU A 100 2.75 -13.00 13.25
CA LEU A 100 2.32 -13.50 14.56
C LEU A 100 2.41 -15.03 14.62
N LEU A 101 2.00 -15.75 13.56
CA LEU A 101 2.13 -17.20 13.50
C LEU A 101 3.59 -17.64 13.68
N SER A 102 4.53 -17.00 12.99
CA SER A 102 5.96 -17.30 13.09
C SER A 102 6.45 -17.08 14.52
N PHE A 103 6.18 -15.91 15.10
CA PHE A 103 6.67 -15.57 16.43
C PHE A 103 6.05 -16.44 17.54
N LEU A 104 4.74 -16.68 17.52
CA LEU A 104 4.08 -17.45 18.57
C LEU A 104 4.49 -18.93 18.54
N ARG A 105 4.78 -19.48 17.35
CA ARG A 105 5.39 -20.82 17.22
C ARG A 105 6.80 -20.86 17.82
N ASP A 106 7.65 -19.87 17.51
CA ASP A 106 8.98 -19.75 18.12
C ASP A 106 8.90 -19.57 19.65
N ALA A 107 7.84 -18.92 20.13
CA ALA A 107 7.53 -18.78 21.56
C ALA A 107 7.01 -20.08 22.21
N GLY A 108 6.84 -21.17 21.47
CA GLY A 108 6.43 -22.48 21.98
C GLY A 108 4.91 -22.72 21.99
N CYS A 109 4.11 -21.87 21.34
CA CYS A 109 2.67 -22.11 21.21
C CYS A 109 2.40 -23.23 20.19
N SER A 110 1.89 -24.37 20.64
CA SER A 110 1.52 -25.49 19.76
C SER A 110 0.02 -25.57 19.44
N GLN A 111 -0.82 -24.92 20.25
CA GLN A 111 -2.27 -24.80 20.03
C GLN A 111 -2.61 -23.49 19.30
N LEU A 112 -2.08 -23.34 18.09
CA LEU A 112 -2.18 -22.11 17.30
C LEU A 112 -2.83 -22.38 15.94
N ASP A 113 -3.88 -21.63 15.65
CA ASP A 113 -4.60 -21.67 14.36
C ASP A 113 -4.79 -20.24 13.81
N TYR A 114 -5.21 -20.12 12.56
CA TYR A 114 -5.53 -18.85 11.93
C TYR A 114 -6.72 -18.96 10.96
N PHE A 115 -7.39 -17.84 10.77
CA PHE A 115 -8.49 -17.71 9.81
C PHE A 115 -8.35 -16.40 9.04
N ILE A 116 -8.38 -16.51 7.71
CA ILE A 116 -8.47 -15.36 6.79
C ILE A 116 -9.88 -15.33 6.21
N PRO A 117 -10.69 -14.28 6.47
CA PRO A 117 -12.02 -14.13 5.90
C PRO A 117 -11.99 -14.08 4.36
N GLN A 118 -13.00 -14.66 3.71
CA GLN A 118 -13.19 -14.51 2.27
C GLN A 118 -14.09 -13.31 2.03
N ARG A 119 -13.62 -12.35 1.23
CA ARG A 119 -14.28 -11.07 1.02
C ARG A 119 -15.76 -11.17 0.60
N LEU A 120 -16.09 -12.11 -0.27
CA LEU A 120 -17.46 -12.29 -0.79
C LEU A 120 -18.37 -13.09 0.15
N GLN A 121 -17.81 -14.01 0.94
CA GLN A 121 -18.59 -14.90 1.81
C GLN A 121 -18.74 -14.34 3.22
N HIS A 122 -17.63 -13.89 3.82
CA HIS A 122 -17.55 -13.48 5.21
C HIS A 122 -17.54 -11.95 5.36
N GLY A 123 -17.22 -11.21 4.30
CA GLY A 123 -17.00 -9.76 4.37
C GLY A 123 -15.59 -9.41 4.85
N TYR A 124 -15.44 -8.20 5.38
CA TYR A 124 -14.16 -7.65 5.84
C TYR A 124 -14.02 -7.76 7.36
N GLY A 125 -12.93 -8.41 7.82
CA GLY A 125 -12.60 -8.55 9.24
C GLY A 125 -13.59 -9.38 10.07
N LEU A 126 -13.77 -8.96 11.31
CA LEU A 126 -14.68 -9.60 12.28
C LEU A 126 -16.14 -9.21 12.01
N THR A 127 -16.86 -10.09 11.33
CA THR A 127 -18.29 -9.99 11.00
C THR A 127 -19.08 -11.13 11.68
N PRO A 128 -20.43 -11.10 11.70
CA PRO A 128 -21.22 -12.22 12.21
C PRO A 128 -20.87 -13.56 11.52
N ALA A 129 -20.65 -13.55 10.20
CA ALA A 129 -20.24 -14.74 9.46
C ALA A 129 -18.84 -15.23 9.88
N SER A 130 -17.90 -14.32 10.12
CA SER A 130 -16.58 -14.66 10.65
C SER A 130 -16.67 -15.24 12.07
N VAL A 131 -17.55 -14.72 12.93
CA VAL A 131 -17.76 -15.23 14.29
C VAL A 131 -18.21 -16.69 14.29
N ASP A 132 -19.15 -17.07 13.42
CA ASP A 132 -19.61 -18.46 13.31
C ASP A 132 -18.46 -19.42 13.00
N VAL A 133 -17.58 -19.04 12.07
CA VAL A 133 -16.39 -19.82 11.71
C VAL A 133 -15.41 -19.89 12.88
N ILE A 134 -15.16 -18.77 13.56
CA ILE A 134 -14.26 -18.69 14.73
C ILE A 134 -14.75 -19.62 15.84
N LEU A 135 -16.03 -19.55 16.21
CA LEU A 135 -16.60 -20.37 17.28
C LEU A 135 -16.54 -21.87 16.95
N SER A 136 -16.69 -22.24 15.67
CA SER A 136 -16.55 -23.63 15.22
C SER A 136 -15.15 -24.23 15.46
N ARG A 137 -14.12 -23.37 15.57
CA ARG A 137 -12.73 -23.75 15.85
C ARG A 137 -12.40 -23.77 17.34
N GLN A 138 -13.37 -23.40 18.19
CA GLN A 138 -13.29 -23.43 19.65
C GLN A 138 -12.05 -22.74 20.27
N PRO A 139 -11.62 -21.55 19.81
CA PRO A 139 -10.48 -20.86 20.39
C PRO A 139 -10.79 -20.39 21.82
N GLU A 140 -9.74 -20.22 22.61
CA GLU A 140 -9.84 -19.60 23.95
C GLU A 140 -9.42 -18.12 23.91
N LEU A 141 -8.54 -17.76 22.97
CA LEU A 141 -8.17 -16.40 22.63
C LEU A 141 -8.23 -16.20 21.11
N VAL A 142 -8.86 -15.10 20.69
CA VAL A 142 -8.78 -14.59 19.33
C VAL A 142 -7.90 -13.34 19.33
N ILE A 143 -6.88 -13.33 18.48
CA ILE A 143 -6.06 -12.12 18.20
C ILE A 143 -6.41 -11.66 16.79
N THR A 144 -7.05 -10.50 16.65
CA THR A 144 -7.27 -9.91 15.34
C THR A 144 -6.02 -9.17 14.89
N VAL A 145 -5.70 -9.25 13.61
CA VAL A 145 -4.64 -8.45 12.98
C VAL A 145 -5.21 -7.69 11.80
N ASP A 146 -4.92 -6.39 11.76
CA ASP A 146 -5.34 -5.48 10.69
C ASP A 146 -6.87 -5.35 10.52
N ASN A 147 -7.62 -5.69 11.58
CA ASN A 147 -9.06 -5.52 11.63
C ASN A 147 -9.58 -5.54 13.07
N GLY A 148 -10.87 -5.22 13.23
CA GLY A 148 -11.62 -5.43 14.48
C GLY A 148 -11.91 -4.17 15.28
N ILE A 149 -11.27 -3.02 15.01
CA ILE A 149 -11.45 -1.78 15.80
C ILE A 149 -12.91 -1.25 15.81
N THR A 150 -13.75 -1.65 14.86
CA THR A 150 -15.18 -1.28 14.81
C THR A 150 -16.14 -2.43 15.09
N ALA A 151 -15.65 -3.62 15.43
CA ALA A 151 -16.43 -4.86 15.52
C ALA A 151 -17.06 -5.06 16.92
N ARG A 152 -17.67 -4.02 17.48
CA ARG A 152 -18.14 -4.00 18.89
C ARG A 152 -19.10 -5.14 19.21
N LYS A 153 -20.06 -5.42 18.33
CA LYS A 153 -21.10 -6.44 18.56
C LYS A 153 -20.51 -7.85 18.48
N GLU A 154 -19.65 -8.08 17.51
CA GLU A 154 -19.03 -9.37 17.23
C GLU A 154 -18.02 -9.74 18.32
N VAL A 155 -17.26 -8.77 18.84
CA VAL A 155 -16.41 -8.95 20.01
C VAL A 155 -17.22 -9.34 21.24
N GLN A 156 -18.33 -8.64 21.49
CA GLN A 156 -19.22 -8.97 22.60
C GLN A 156 -19.80 -10.39 22.46
N GLN A 157 -20.15 -10.80 21.24
CA GLN A 157 -20.63 -12.16 20.98
C GLN A 157 -19.58 -13.21 21.32
N LEU A 158 -18.32 -13.02 20.88
CA LEU A 158 -17.21 -13.92 21.23
C LEU A 158 -16.99 -14.00 22.75
N GLN A 159 -16.99 -12.86 23.44
CA GLN A 159 -16.82 -12.80 24.90
C GLN A 159 -17.96 -13.49 25.65
N ASN A 160 -19.20 -13.38 25.16
CA ASN A 160 -20.35 -14.07 25.75
C ASN A 160 -20.23 -15.60 25.66
N GLU A 161 -19.55 -16.11 24.63
CA GLU A 161 -19.21 -17.53 24.45
C GLU A 161 -17.93 -17.94 25.21
N GLY A 162 -17.37 -17.05 26.03
CA GLY A 162 -16.18 -17.31 26.85
C GLY A 162 -14.85 -17.17 26.12
N VAL A 163 -14.83 -16.61 24.90
CA VAL A 163 -13.61 -16.39 24.11
C VAL A 163 -13.00 -15.03 24.47
N SER A 164 -11.73 -15.02 24.86
CA SER A 164 -10.97 -13.77 25.05
C SER A 164 -10.64 -13.15 23.69
N VAL A 165 -10.63 -11.81 23.59
CA VAL A 165 -10.35 -11.11 22.33
C VAL A 165 -9.29 -10.04 22.52
N LEU A 166 -8.21 -10.10 21.74
CA LEU A 166 -7.22 -9.04 21.59
C LEU A 166 -7.35 -8.45 20.19
N ILE A 167 -7.53 -7.13 20.09
CA ILE A 167 -7.52 -6.44 18.80
C ILE A 167 -6.15 -5.83 18.56
N THR A 168 -5.55 -6.14 17.41
CA THR A 168 -4.43 -5.37 16.85
C THR A 168 -4.83 -4.83 15.49
N ASP A 169 -4.86 -3.51 15.38
CA ASP A 169 -5.42 -2.83 14.21
C ASP A 169 -4.78 -1.44 14.08
N HIS A 170 -4.94 -0.80 12.93
CA HIS A 170 -4.49 0.55 12.66
C HIS A 170 -5.58 1.44 12.04
N HIS A 171 -6.77 0.89 11.75
CA HIS A 171 -7.87 1.64 11.16
C HIS A 171 -8.44 2.71 12.11
N LEU A 172 -9.10 3.71 11.52
CA LEU A 172 -9.84 4.75 12.24
C LEU A 172 -11.16 4.20 12.77
N ALA A 173 -11.55 4.59 13.98
CA ALA A 173 -12.84 4.29 14.56
C ALA A 173 -13.46 5.50 15.25
N LEU A 174 -14.79 5.58 15.20
CA LEU A 174 -15.53 6.52 16.03
C LEU A 174 -15.64 5.97 17.45
N PRO A 175 -15.66 6.83 18.49
CA PRO A 175 -15.75 6.38 19.88
C PRO A 175 -16.88 5.37 20.15
N ASP A 176 -18.05 5.57 19.56
CA ASP A 176 -19.22 4.70 19.80
C ASP A 176 -19.11 3.31 19.16
N SER A 177 -18.22 3.15 18.17
CA SER A 177 -17.96 1.89 17.48
C SER A 177 -16.88 1.02 18.13
N LEU A 178 -16.19 1.52 19.16
CA LEU A 178 -15.08 0.81 19.78
C LEU A 178 -15.58 -0.43 20.58
N PRO A 179 -14.95 -1.60 20.39
CA PRO A 179 -15.20 -2.77 21.23
C PRO A 179 -14.71 -2.59 22.67
N GLU A 180 -15.42 -3.22 23.60
CA GLU A 180 -15.04 -3.28 25.02
C GLU A 180 -14.05 -4.42 25.26
N THR A 181 -12.84 -4.29 24.70
CA THR A 181 -11.77 -5.28 24.87
C THR A 181 -10.38 -4.65 24.76
N VAL A 182 -9.35 -5.42 25.12
CA VAL A 182 -7.94 -5.03 24.95
C VAL A 182 -7.68 -4.76 23.47
N THR A 183 -7.35 -3.51 23.17
CA THR A 183 -7.23 -3.01 21.79
C THR A 183 -5.96 -2.20 21.62
N VAL A 184 -5.02 -2.76 20.87
CA VAL A 184 -3.76 -2.12 20.47
C VAL A 184 -3.95 -1.51 19.09
N ASN A 185 -4.22 -0.21 19.06
CA ASN A 185 -4.35 0.54 17.82
C ASN A 185 -3.77 1.97 17.99
N PRO A 186 -2.83 2.41 17.14
CA PRO A 186 -2.27 3.76 17.22
C PRO A 186 -3.34 4.85 17.06
N ASN A 187 -4.38 4.59 16.26
CA ASN A 187 -5.50 5.47 15.97
C ASN A 187 -6.70 5.33 16.93
N HIS A 188 -6.59 4.49 17.97
CA HIS A 188 -7.58 4.50 19.04
C HIS A 188 -7.69 5.93 19.61
N PRO A 189 -8.90 6.53 19.76
CA PRO A 189 -9.08 7.95 20.09
C PRO A 189 -8.33 8.42 21.34
N ALA A 190 -8.17 7.53 22.32
CA ALA A 190 -7.46 7.79 23.57
C ALA A 190 -6.02 7.22 23.61
N CYS A 191 -5.40 6.93 22.46
CA CYS A 191 -4.01 6.50 22.34
C CYS A 191 -3.10 7.70 22.04
N SER A 192 -2.01 7.85 22.80
CA SER A 192 -1.04 8.94 22.63
C SER A 192 0.17 8.55 21.78
N TYR A 193 0.15 7.38 21.12
CA TYR A 193 1.27 6.90 20.33
C TYR A 193 1.70 7.95 19.27
N PRO A 194 2.97 8.35 19.19
CA PRO A 194 3.36 9.52 18.39
C PRO A 194 3.15 9.36 16.89
N PHE A 195 3.36 8.16 16.35
CA PHE A 195 3.28 7.91 14.91
C PHE A 195 2.02 7.09 14.57
N LYS A 196 1.00 7.78 14.07
CA LYS A 196 -0.35 7.23 13.82
C LYS A 196 -0.50 6.40 12.54
N LYS A 197 0.52 6.40 11.67
CA LYS A 197 0.46 5.86 10.31
C LYS A 197 1.14 4.49 10.16
N ILE A 198 1.50 3.84 11.25
CA ILE A 198 2.03 2.47 11.23
C ILE A 198 0.98 1.52 10.62
N SER A 199 1.40 0.57 9.76
CA SER A 199 0.49 -0.43 9.20
C SER A 199 0.04 -1.44 10.26
N GLY A 200 -1.00 -2.22 9.99
CA GLY A 200 -1.42 -3.37 10.79
C GLY A 200 -0.26 -4.34 11.04
N CYS A 201 0.56 -4.65 10.03
CA CYS A 201 1.75 -5.50 10.22
C CYS A 201 2.80 -4.84 11.10
N GLY A 202 2.95 -3.51 11.02
CA GLY A 202 3.77 -2.75 11.95
C GLY A 202 3.26 -2.82 13.40
N VAL A 203 1.94 -2.74 13.62
CA VAL A 203 1.33 -2.92 14.95
C VAL A 203 1.56 -4.35 15.47
N ALA A 204 1.40 -5.36 14.62
CA ALA A 204 1.71 -6.75 14.96
C ALA A 204 3.19 -6.94 15.33
N PHE A 205 4.11 -6.31 14.59
CA PHE A 205 5.54 -6.28 14.94
C PHE A 205 5.78 -5.65 16.32
N LYS A 206 5.07 -4.56 16.66
CA LYS A 206 5.14 -3.94 17.99
C LYS A 206 4.62 -4.85 19.10
N LEU A 207 3.54 -5.59 18.86
CA LEU A 207 3.07 -6.62 19.79
C LEU A 207 4.15 -7.69 20.02
N VAL A 208 4.77 -8.19 18.94
CA VAL A 208 5.88 -9.16 19.03
C VAL A 208 7.07 -8.60 19.81
N MET A 209 7.44 -7.33 19.62
CA MET A 209 8.48 -6.68 20.42
C MET A 209 8.17 -6.70 21.92
N ALA A 210 6.92 -6.35 22.29
CA ALA A 210 6.47 -6.31 23.68
C ALA A 210 6.42 -7.72 24.29
N LEU A 211 5.84 -8.69 23.59
CA LEU A 211 5.77 -10.09 24.02
C LEU A 211 7.16 -10.69 24.20
N ARG A 212 8.07 -10.50 23.24
CA ARG A 212 9.44 -11.01 23.34
C ARG A 212 10.16 -10.48 24.58
N LYS A 213 10.02 -9.17 24.83
CA LYS A 213 10.58 -8.55 26.04
C LYS A 213 9.96 -9.14 27.30
N ALA A 214 8.64 -9.24 27.39
CA ALA A 214 7.97 -9.77 28.56
C ALA A 214 8.32 -11.24 28.84
N LEU A 215 8.40 -12.07 27.80
CA LEU A 215 8.87 -13.46 27.87
C LEU A 215 10.32 -13.54 28.38
N ARG A 216 11.19 -12.60 27.99
CA ARG A 216 12.54 -12.51 28.56
C ARG A 216 12.52 -12.16 30.04
N ASP A 217 11.70 -11.19 30.43
CA ASP A 217 11.62 -10.72 31.82
C ASP A 217 11.14 -11.82 32.80
N ILE A 218 10.43 -12.85 32.29
CA ILE A 218 9.99 -14.03 33.05
C ILE A 218 10.87 -15.27 32.83
N ALA A 219 12.03 -15.13 32.19
CA ALA A 219 12.95 -16.23 31.85
C ALA A 219 12.28 -17.40 31.07
N TRP A 220 11.39 -17.09 30.12
CA TRP A 220 10.70 -18.09 29.28
C TRP A 220 11.61 -18.76 28.25
N TRP A 221 12.57 -18.02 27.73
CA TRP A 221 13.53 -18.46 26.71
C TRP A 221 14.60 -19.33 27.33
N ASP A 222 14.93 -20.45 26.68
CA ASP A 222 15.94 -21.41 27.11
C ASP A 222 16.68 -22.00 25.89
N GLU A 223 17.50 -23.04 26.08
CA GLU A 223 18.24 -23.68 24.98
C GLU A 223 17.33 -24.39 23.96
N GLU A 224 16.16 -24.88 24.39
CA GLU A 224 15.18 -25.55 23.53
C GLU A 224 14.23 -24.54 22.85
N ARG A 225 14.01 -23.39 23.48
CA ARG A 225 13.23 -22.24 22.99
C ARG A 225 14.11 -20.99 22.97
N PRO A 226 15.04 -20.88 22.01
CA PRO A 226 15.95 -19.75 21.94
C PRO A 226 15.18 -18.45 21.67
N GLU A 227 15.60 -17.36 22.30
CA GLU A 227 14.98 -16.05 22.07
C GLU A 227 15.12 -15.63 20.59
N PRO A 228 14.01 -15.43 19.84
CA PRO A 228 14.07 -15.22 18.40
C PRO A 228 14.69 -13.86 18.06
N ASN A 229 15.41 -13.77 16.92
CA ASN A 229 15.90 -12.50 16.40
C ASN A 229 14.83 -11.82 15.55
N LEU A 230 14.18 -10.79 16.10
CA LEU A 230 13.07 -10.08 15.44
C LEU A 230 13.45 -9.44 14.10
N LYS A 231 14.73 -9.23 13.81
CA LYS A 231 15.15 -8.77 12.48
C LYS A 231 14.65 -9.69 11.37
N GLN A 232 14.55 -11.00 11.63
CA GLN A 232 14.08 -12.01 10.68
C GLN A 232 12.58 -11.90 10.35
N LEU A 233 11.83 -11.02 11.01
CA LEU A 233 10.42 -10.75 10.75
C LEU A 233 10.19 -9.42 10.02
N LEU A 234 11.25 -8.64 9.77
CA LEU A 234 11.13 -7.29 9.20
C LEU A 234 10.75 -7.29 7.71
N ASP A 235 10.97 -8.38 7.01
CA ASP A 235 10.51 -8.55 5.64
C ASP A 235 8.97 -8.70 5.55
N PHE A 236 8.32 -9.33 6.53
CA PHE A 236 6.85 -9.28 6.66
C PHE A 236 6.38 -7.84 6.88
N ALA A 237 6.95 -7.15 7.88
CA ALA A 237 6.59 -5.77 8.19
C ALA A 237 6.80 -4.84 6.98
N ALA A 238 7.92 -5.00 6.26
CA ALA A 238 8.20 -4.23 5.05
C ALA A 238 7.18 -4.49 3.93
N LEU A 239 6.85 -5.75 3.68
CA LEU A 239 5.89 -6.12 2.65
C LEU A 239 4.48 -5.62 2.97
N GLY A 240 4.01 -5.80 4.20
CA GLY A 240 2.71 -5.27 4.66
C GLY A 240 2.65 -3.75 4.56
N THR A 241 3.65 -3.06 5.13
CA THR A 241 3.75 -1.59 5.10
C THR A 241 3.72 -1.03 3.68
N VAL A 242 4.47 -1.61 2.74
CA VAL A 242 4.48 -1.13 1.35
C VAL A 242 3.17 -1.45 0.63
N ALA A 243 2.57 -2.61 0.89
CA ALA A 243 1.35 -3.03 0.22
C ALA A 243 0.11 -2.25 0.69
N ASP A 244 0.10 -1.80 1.94
CA ASP A 244 -0.94 -0.96 2.53
C ASP A 244 -0.84 0.53 2.12
N VAL A 245 0.25 0.90 1.44
CA VAL A 245 0.46 2.26 0.90
C VAL A 245 0.42 3.33 2.02
N VAL A 246 0.84 2.96 3.23
CA VAL A 246 1.01 3.91 4.33
C VAL A 246 2.27 4.75 4.16
N ASP A 247 2.29 5.92 4.83
CA ASP A 247 3.41 6.86 4.78
C ASP A 247 4.74 6.16 5.12
N LEU A 248 5.71 6.18 4.19
CA LEU A 248 7.07 5.69 4.40
C LEU A 248 7.93 6.74 5.12
N ARG A 249 7.47 7.11 6.31
CA ARG A 249 8.14 8.02 7.25
C ARG A 249 8.27 7.35 8.61
N ASP A 250 9.13 7.89 9.47
CA ASP A 250 9.33 7.41 10.85
C ASP A 250 9.52 5.86 10.87
N GLU A 251 8.82 5.14 11.73
CA GLU A 251 8.97 3.69 11.89
C GLU A 251 8.68 2.86 10.64
N ASN A 252 7.72 3.27 9.80
CA ASN A 252 7.45 2.57 8.54
C ASN A 252 8.67 2.59 7.62
N ARG A 253 9.39 3.71 7.57
CA ARG A 253 10.66 3.80 6.83
C ARG A 253 11.69 2.84 7.41
N LEU A 254 11.77 2.73 8.74
CA LEU A 254 12.70 1.80 9.41
C LEU A 254 12.37 0.34 9.07
N PHE A 255 11.09 -0.05 9.14
CA PHE A 255 10.65 -1.40 8.79
C PHE A 255 10.97 -1.73 7.34
N VAL A 256 10.61 -0.85 6.41
CA VAL A 256 10.82 -1.08 4.98
C VAL A 256 12.32 -1.09 4.65
N HIS A 257 13.10 -0.15 5.17
CA HIS A 257 14.55 -0.11 4.92
C HIS A 257 15.24 -1.39 5.40
N ALA A 258 15.01 -1.79 6.66
CA ALA A 258 15.65 -2.97 7.22
C ALA A 258 15.10 -4.28 6.63
N GLY A 259 13.81 -4.34 6.29
CA GLY A 259 13.21 -5.50 5.61
C GLY A 259 13.74 -5.66 4.19
N LEU A 260 13.94 -4.59 3.43
CA LEU A 260 14.57 -4.65 2.10
C LEU A 260 16.03 -5.11 2.20
N GLN A 261 16.79 -4.63 3.19
CA GLN A 261 18.15 -5.14 3.45
C GLN A 261 18.14 -6.65 3.72
N LEU A 262 17.21 -7.13 4.56
CA LEU A 262 17.05 -8.56 4.83
C LEU A 262 16.71 -9.35 3.57
N MET A 263 15.70 -8.91 2.81
CA MET A 263 15.27 -9.59 1.59
C MET A 263 16.37 -9.67 0.52
N ASN A 264 17.26 -8.67 0.44
CA ASN A 264 18.36 -8.68 -0.52
C ASN A 264 19.56 -9.50 -0.04
N ALA A 265 19.83 -9.52 1.27
CA ALA A 265 20.98 -10.23 1.82
C ALA A 265 20.70 -11.71 2.12
N GLN A 266 19.54 -12.01 2.71
CA GLN A 266 19.13 -13.34 3.18
C GLN A 266 17.62 -13.55 2.96
N PRO A 267 17.15 -13.62 1.70
CA PRO A 267 15.73 -13.80 1.42
C PRO A 267 15.22 -15.13 1.96
N ARG A 268 14.08 -15.10 2.67
CA ARG A 268 13.32 -16.31 3.01
C ARG A 268 12.82 -17.04 1.75
N PRO A 269 12.46 -18.33 1.83
CA PRO A 269 11.98 -19.11 0.69
C PRO A 269 10.85 -18.45 -0.13
N ALA A 270 9.86 -17.86 0.55
CA ALA A 270 8.77 -17.14 -0.09
C ALA A 270 9.26 -16.00 -1.00
N ILE A 271 10.22 -15.21 -0.54
CA ILE A 271 10.78 -14.07 -1.27
C ILE A 271 11.63 -14.56 -2.45
N GLN A 272 12.38 -15.67 -2.28
CA GLN A 272 13.10 -16.32 -3.37
C GLN A 272 12.15 -16.80 -4.48
N ALA A 273 11.06 -17.47 -4.11
CA ALA A 273 10.04 -17.94 -5.04
C ALA A 273 9.39 -16.77 -5.81
N LEU A 274 8.99 -15.70 -5.11
CA LEU A 274 8.43 -14.50 -5.74
C LEU A 274 9.43 -13.83 -6.71
N LYS A 275 10.71 -13.76 -6.33
CA LYS A 275 11.78 -13.23 -7.18
C LYS A 275 11.92 -14.04 -8.48
N GLN A 276 11.86 -15.37 -8.38
CA GLN A 276 11.94 -16.29 -9.53
C GLN A 276 10.71 -16.16 -10.44
N VAL A 277 9.50 -16.22 -9.88
CA VAL A 277 8.25 -16.16 -10.63
C VAL A 277 8.09 -14.82 -11.36
N LYS A 278 8.48 -13.70 -10.73
CA LYS A 278 8.41 -12.36 -11.33
C LYS A 278 9.66 -11.95 -12.09
N ARG A 279 10.64 -12.84 -12.24
CA ARG A 279 11.90 -12.61 -12.98
C ARG A 279 12.56 -11.30 -12.57
N VAL A 280 12.75 -11.12 -11.27
CA VAL A 280 13.43 -9.95 -10.70
C VAL A 280 14.91 -10.27 -10.61
N ASP A 281 15.70 -9.80 -11.58
CA ASP A 281 17.12 -10.12 -11.68
C ASP A 281 18.02 -9.23 -10.78
N GLY A 282 17.50 -8.11 -10.27
CA GLY A 282 18.23 -7.13 -9.45
C GLY A 282 17.85 -7.12 -7.97
N GLU A 283 18.09 -5.97 -7.34
CA GLU A 283 17.67 -5.71 -5.96
C GLU A 283 16.15 -5.60 -5.84
N ILE A 284 15.65 -6.10 -4.71
CA ILE A 284 14.28 -5.91 -4.27
C ILE A 284 14.20 -4.50 -3.67
N THR A 285 13.36 -3.65 -4.23
CA THR A 285 13.06 -2.31 -3.73
C THR A 285 11.59 -2.24 -3.28
N ALA A 286 11.18 -1.13 -2.67
CA ALA A 286 9.77 -0.88 -2.37
C ALA A 286 8.88 -0.98 -3.63
N THR A 287 9.37 -0.55 -4.79
CA THR A 287 8.69 -0.72 -6.08
C THR A 287 8.49 -2.19 -6.43
N THR A 288 9.50 -3.05 -6.19
CA THR A 288 9.36 -4.50 -6.37
C THR A 288 8.27 -5.07 -5.45
N LEU A 289 8.25 -4.67 -4.17
CA LEU A 289 7.22 -5.11 -3.23
C LEU A 289 5.81 -4.67 -3.68
N GLY A 290 5.61 -3.38 -3.91
CA GLY A 290 4.29 -2.81 -4.22
C GLY A 290 3.74 -3.19 -5.59
N PHE A 291 4.58 -3.34 -6.62
CA PHE A 291 4.12 -3.55 -8.00
C PHE A 291 4.36 -4.95 -8.55
N LYS A 292 5.22 -5.78 -7.93
CA LYS A 292 5.49 -7.14 -8.40
C LYS A 292 5.07 -8.22 -7.41
N PHE A 293 5.27 -8.04 -6.10
CA PHE A 293 5.00 -9.10 -5.12
C PHE A 293 3.61 -8.97 -4.48
N ALA A 294 3.28 -7.81 -3.90
CA ALA A 294 1.99 -7.57 -3.28
C ALA A 294 0.78 -7.86 -4.21
N PRO A 295 0.82 -7.55 -5.53
CA PRO A 295 -0.30 -7.83 -6.43
C PRO A 295 -0.66 -9.33 -6.55
N LEU A 296 0.29 -10.24 -6.33
CA LEU A 296 0.05 -11.69 -6.39
C LEU A 296 -0.82 -12.14 -5.22
N MET A 297 -0.45 -11.71 -4.02
CA MET A 297 -1.18 -12.02 -2.79
C MET A 297 -2.55 -11.34 -2.75
N ASN A 298 -2.61 -10.07 -3.19
CA ASN A 298 -3.87 -9.34 -3.33
C ASN A 298 -4.83 -9.96 -4.36
N ALA A 299 -4.32 -10.67 -5.37
CA ALA A 299 -5.18 -11.36 -6.33
C ALA A 299 -5.94 -12.52 -5.66
N ALA A 300 -5.27 -13.27 -4.79
CA ALA A 300 -5.91 -14.32 -4.00
C ALA A 300 -7.03 -13.76 -3.13
N GLY A 301 -6.80 -12.69 -2.36
CA GLY A 301 -7.85 -12.07 -1.54
C GLY A 301 -9.04 -11.44 -2.31
N ARG A 302 -8.91 -11.26 -3.64
CA ARG A 302 -9.97 -10.68 -4.48
C ARG A 302 -10.81 -11.72 -5.20
N LEU A 303 -10.22 -12.85 -5.56
CA LEU A 303 -10.85 -13.87 -6.40
C LEU A 303 -11.03 -15.21 -5.69
N TYR A 304 -10.18 -15.53 -4.72
CA TYR A 304 -9.99 -16.87 -4.18
C TYR A 304 -9.74 -16.85 -2.66
N ASP A 305 -9.11 -17.91 -2.16
CA ASP A 305 -8.71 -18.05 -0.77
C ASP A 305 -7.35 -17.38 -0.52
N ALA A 306 -7.35 -16.35 0.33
CA ALA A 306 -6.14 -15.63 0.73
C ALA A 306 -5.22 -16.43 1.66
N ALA A 307 -5.68 -17.55 2.26
CA ALA A 307 -4.85 -18.41 3.09
C ALA A 307 -3.61 -18.94 2.34
N LEU A 308 -3.71 -19.13 1.02
CA LEU A 308 -2.59 -19.56 0.17
C LEU A 308 -1.37 -18.62 0.27
N ALA A 309 -1.62 -17.31 0.44
CA ALA A 309 -0.56 -16.33 0.60
C ALA A 309 0.14 -16.44 1.96
N VAL A 310 -0.61 -16.77 3.03
CA VAL A 310 -0.04 -17.06 4.35
C VAL A 310 0.83 -18.31 4.30
N GLU A 311 0.36 -19.37 3.63
CA GLU A 311 1.12 -20.61 3.43
C GLU A 311 2.42 -20.39 2.66
N LEU A 312 2.38 -19.58 1.59
CA LEU A 312 3.59 -19.19 0.85
C LEU A 312 4.59 -18.50 1.79
N LEU A 313 4.14 -17.49 2.54
CA LEU A 313 4.98 -16.69 3.43
C LEU A 313 5.64 -17.51 4.55
N LEU A 314 4.97 -18.58 4.99
CA LEU A 314 5.43 -19.50 6.04
C LEU A 314 6.13 -20.75 5.49
N SER A 315 6.30 -20.87 4.18
CA SER A 315 6.93 -22.04 3.57
C SER A 315 8.40 -22.21 4.04
N PRO A 316 8.78 -23.39 4.55
CA PRO A 316 10.11 -23.63 5.12
C PRO A 316 11.21 -23.79 4.06
N THR A 317 10.86 -24.15 2.83
CA THR A 317 11.81 -24.40 1.74
C THR A 317 11.34 -23.79 0.43
N LEU A 318 12.28 -23.53 -0.48
CA LEU A 318 11.97 -22.99 -1.81
C LEU A 318 11.10 -23.95 -2.61
N ASP A 319 11.33 -25.25 -2.50
CA ASP A 319 10.56 -26.29 -3.21
C ASP A 319 9.08 -26.29 -2.81
N GLN A 320 8.77 -25.95 -1.56
CA GLN A 320 7.38 -25.79 -1.08
C GLN A 320 6.80 -24.43 -1.45
N ALA A 321 7.62 -23.37 -1.42
CA ALA A 321 7.19 -22.01 -1.74
C ALA A 321 6.90 -21.81 -3.24
N LEU A 322 7.68 -22.42 -4.13
CA LEU A 322 7.62 -22.14 -5.56
C LEU A 322 6.26 -22.50 -6.21
N PRO A 323 5.65 -23.68 -5.93
CA PRO A 323 4.31 -24.00 -6.43
C PRO A 323 3.25 -22.99 -5.96
N LEU A 324 3.29 -22.56 -4.69
CA LEU A 324 2.35 -21.59 -4.13
C LEU A 324 2.52 -20.22 -4.79
N ALA A 325 3.76 -19.77 -4.99
CA ALA A 325 4.05 -18.53 -5.70
C ALA A 325 3.59 -18.57 -7.16
N GLN A 326 3.69 -19.71 -7.83
CA GLN A 326 3.19 -19.89 -9.19
C GLN A 326 1.65 -19.81 -9.22
N GLN A 327 0.96 -20.49 -8.30
CA GLN A 327 -0.49 -20.42 -8.19
C GLN A 327 -0.98 -18.98 -7.96
N LEU A 328 -0.36 -18.23 -7.05
CA LEU A 328 -0.70 -16.82 -6.84
C LEU A 328 -0.43 -15.96 -8.09
N ASN A 329 0.60 -16.28 -8.87
CA ASN A 329 0.86 -15.60 -10.14
C ASN A 329 -0.21 -15.90 -11.17
N ASP A 330 -0.66 -17.15 -11.27
CA ASP A 330 -1.73 -17.55 -12.20
C ASP A 330 -3.05 -16.84 -11.85
N MET A 331 -3.41 -16.80 -10.55
CA MET A 331 -4.56 -16.03 -10.04
C MET A 331 -4.43 -14.53 -10.36
N ASN A 332 -3.23 -13.97 -10.28
CA ASN A 332 -2.99 -12.58 -10.63
C ASN A 332 -3.11 -12.30 -12.13
N GLU A 333 -2.67 -13.21 -12.99
CA GLU A 333 -2.85 -13.07 -14.44
C GLU A 333 -4.33 -13.20 -14.83
N GLU A 334 -5.08 -14.11 -14.21
CA GLU A 334 -6.54 -14.19 -14.38
C GLU A 334 -7.23 -12.89 -13.96
N ARG A 335 -6.90 -12.38 -12.76
CA ARG A 335 -7.41 -11.09 -12.28
C ARG A 335 -7.13 -9.96 -13.25
N ARG A 336 -5.92 -9.91 -13.82
CA ARG A 336 -5.52 -8.89 -14.81
C ARG A 336 -6.31 -9.00 -16.10
N ASN A 337 -6.61 -10.21 -16.58
CA ASN A 337 -7.42 -10.41 -17.78
C ASN A 337 -8.85 -9.89 -17.56
N LEU A 338 -9.49 -10.28 -16.46
CA LEU A 338 -10.83 -9.78 -16.08
C LEU A 338 -10.83 -8.25 -15.93
N GLU A 339 -9.78 -7.68 -15.32
CA GLU A 339 -9.62 -6.25 -15.17
C GLU A 339 -9.56 -5.51 -16.52
N GLN A 340 -8.87 -6.06 -17.53
CA GLN A 340 -8.80 -5.47 -18.88
C GLN A 340 -10.14 -5.53 -19.61
N GLU A 341 -10.85 -6.65 -19.49
CA GLU A 341 -12.20 -6.79 -20.05
C GLU A 341 -13.15 -5.75 -19.44
N MET A 342 -13.15 -5.62 -18.11
CA MET A 342 -13.94 -4.62 -17.39
C MET A 342 -13.55 -3.18 -17.77
N LEU A 343 -12.26 -2.89 -17.93
CA LEU A 343 -11.80 -1.56 -18.37
C LEU A 343 -12.33 -1.21 -19.75
N THR A 344 -12.35 -2.16 -20.68
CA THR A 344 -12.87 -1.94 -22.04
C THR A 344 -14.32 -1.49 -22.00
N ILE A 345 -15.17 -2.23 -21.27
CA ILE A 345 -16.59 -1.90 -21.07
C ILE A 345 -16.74 -0.55 -20.36
N ALA A 346 -15.93 -0.30 -19.33
CA ALA A 346 -15.97 0.95 -18.57
C ALA A 346 -15.60 2.16 -19.44
N PHE A 347 -14.59 2.05 -20.32
CA PHE A 347 -14.23 3.12 -21.25
C PHE A 347 -15.32 3.39 -22.28
N GLU A 348 -15.97 2.34 -22.81
CA GLU A 348 -17.09 2.50 -23.74
C GLU A 348 -18.26 3.26 -23.10
N GLN A 349 -18.65 2.90 -21.87
CA GLN A 349 -19.70 3.62 -21.15
C GLN A 349 -19.27 5.04 -20.75
N ALA A 350 -18.01 5.24 -20.35
CA ALA A 350 -17.49 6.56 -19.99
C ALA A 350 -17.47 7.52 -21.20
N ALA A 351 -17.19 7.02 -22.40
CA ALA A 351 -17.24 7.81 -23.63
C ALA A 351 -18.66 8.31 -23.96
N GLN A 352 -19.70 7.55 -23.57
CA GLN A 352 -21.10 7.97 -23.70
C GLN A 352 -21.52 9.02 -22.66
N GLN A 353 -20.68 9.25 -21.64
CA GLN A 353 -20.91 10.19 -20.54
C GLN A 353 -19.80 11.26 -20.50
N GLU A 354 -19.23 11.61 -21.65
CA GLU A 354 -18.09 12.55 -21.73
C GLU A 354 -18.42 13.93 -21.13
N ASP A 355 -19.66 14.39 -21.24
CA ASP A 355 -20.10 15.68 -20.68
C ASP A 355 -20.36 15.63 -19.17
N GLN A 356 -20.43 14.46 -18.55
CA GLN A 356 -20.68 14.32 -17.12
C GLN A 356 -19.38 14.49 -16.33
N LYS A 357 -19.41 15.27 -15.24
CA LYS A 357 -18.24 15.40 -14.34
C LYS A 357 -18.07 14.22 -13.38
N GLY A 358 -19.13 13.46 -13.12
CA GLY A 358 -19.10 12.21 -12.34
C GLY A 358 -19.60 11.04 -13.17
N LEU A 359 -18.96 9.88 -13.03
CA LEU A 359 -19.27 8.67 -13.80
C LEU A 359 -19.92 7.63 -12.90
N VAL A 360 -21.08 7.10 -13.29
CA VAL A 360 -21.71 5.93 -12.67
C VAL A 360 -21.98 4.89 -13.75
N LEU A 361 -21.14 3.87 -13.78
CA LEU A 361 -21.13 2.84 -14.81
C LEU A 361 -21.63 1.53 -14.21
N ALA A 362 -22.41 0.77 -14.99
CA ALA A 362 -23.05 -0.45 -14.50
C ALA A 362 -22.98 -1.56 -15.56
N SER A 363 -22.65 -2.78 -15.17
CA SER A 363 -22.61 -3.94 -16.05
C SER A 363 -22.73 -5.25 -15.28
N GLY A 364 -23.33 -6.27 -15.91
CA GLY A 364 -23.35 -7.63 -15.38
C GLY A 364 -21.97 -8.31 -15.47
N GLN A 365 -21.05 -7.76 -16.27
CA GLN A 365 -19.67 -8.24 -16.41
C GLN A 365 -18.72 -7.60 -15.39
N PHE A 366 -19.20 -6.65 -14.58
CA PHE A 366 -18.39 -6.05 -13.54
C PHE A 366 -18.31 -6.98 -12.33
N HIS A 367 -17.08 -7.29 -11.89
CA HIS A 367 -16.83 -8.18 -10.76
C HIS A 367 -16.54 -7.39 -9.48
N GLU A 368 -17.26 -7.68 -8.38
CA GLU A 368 -17.18 -6.93 -7.13
C GLU A 368 -15.75 -6.83 -6.57
N GLY A 369 -14.97 -7.91 -6.63
CA GLY A 369 -13.57 -7.94 -6.16
C GLY A 369 -12.60 -7.07 -6.99
N ILE A 370 -13.00 -6.65 -8.19
CA ILE A 370 -12.16 -5.91 -9.16
C ILE A 370 -12.68 -4.48 -9.39
N ASN A 371 -13.98 -4.20 -9.14
CA ASN A 371 -14.61 -2.88 -9.37
C ASN A 371 -13.79 -1.70 -8.86
N GLY A 372 -13.23 -1.79 -7.66
CA GLY A 372 -12.40 -0.73 -7.09
C GLY A 372 -11.12 -0.42 -7.86
N ILE A 373 -10.50 -1.41 -8.51
CA ILE A 373 -9.28 -1.23 -9.31
C ILE A 373 -9.62 -0.53 -10.63
N VAL A 374 -10.69 -0.98 -11.30
CA VAL A 374 -11.14 -0.40 -12.57
C VAL A 374 -11.64 1.03 -12.35
N ALA A 375 -12.40 1.28 -11.27
CA ALA A 375 -12.81 2.62 -10.89
C ALA A 375 -11.61 3.54 -10.65
N ALA A 376 -10.53 3.07 -10.01
CA ALA A 376 -9.33 3.86 -9.77
C ALA A 376 -8.64 4.24 -11.09
N ARG A 377 -8.38 3.26 -11.97
CA ARG A 377 -7.76 3.51 -13.28
C ARG A 377 -8.57 4.44 -14.15
N LEU A 378 -9.90 4.30 -14.15
CA LEU A 378 -10.78 5.16 -14.92
C LEU A 378 -10.80 6.58 -14.33
N ALA A 379 -10.87 6.72 -13.00
CA ALA A 379 -10.81 8.01 -12.32
C ALA A 379 -9.48 8.72 -12.56
N GLU A 380 -8.34 8.00 -12.57
CA GLU A 380 -7.02 8.57 -12.88
C GLU A 380 -6.93 9.06 -14.33
N LYS A 381 -7.40 8.25 -15.29
CA LYS A 381 -7.30 8.57 -16.72
C LYS A 381 -8.26 9.67 -17.15
N THR A 382 -9.49 9.67 -16.62
CA THR A 382 -10.51 10.66 -16.97
C THR A 382 -10.49 11.89 -16.07
N PHE A 383 -9.83 11.80 -14.90
CA PHE A 383 -9.84 12.81 -13.84
C PHE A 383 -11.27 13.16 -13.37
N LYS A 384 -12.14 12.15 -13.29
CA LYS A 384 -13.54 12.25 -12.86
C LYS A 384 -13.84 11.27 -11.72
N PRO A 385 -14.61 11.65 -10.68
CA PRO A 385 -15.11 10.70 -9.69
C PRO A 385 -15.90 9.60 -10.39
N THR A 386 -15.56 8.34 -10.12
CA THR A 386 -16.08 7.20 -10.88
C THR A 386 -16.60 6.14 -9.93
N ILE A 387 -17.80 5.62 -10.21
CA ILE A 387 -18.45 4.51 -9.51
C ILE A 387 -18.73 3.40 -10.52
N LEU A 388 -18.25 2.19 -10.22
CA LEU A 388 -18.65 0.97 -10.93
C LEU A 388 -19.63 0.15 -10.10
N LEU A 389 -20.71 -0.29 -10.74
CA LEU A 389 -21.76 -1.13 -10.16
C LEU A 389 -21.85 -2.48 -10.88
N SER A 390 -21.69 -3.58 -10.14
CA SER A 390 -22.01 -4.91 -10.64
C SER A 390 -23.52 -5.10 -10.66
N THR A 391 -24.06 -5.49 -11.81
CA THR A 391 -25.48 -5.86 -11.97
C THR A 391 -25.67 -7.37 -12.07
N ALA A 392 -24.68 -8.17 -11.64
CA ALA A 392 -24.75 -9.63 -11.66
C ALA A 392 -25.82 -10.17 -10.70
N ASN A 393 -26.08 -9.47 -9.61
CA ASN A 393 -27.21 -9.76 -8.72
C ASN A 393 -28.44 -8.92 -9.15
N PRO A 394 -29.55 -9.55 -9.54
CA PRO A 394 -30.74 -8.85 -10.01
C PRO A 394 -31.53 -8.13 -8.91
N GLU A 395 -31.29 -8.44 -7.63
CA GLU A 395 -31.98 -7.82 -6.49
C GLU A 395 -31.26 -6.57 -5.96
N ARG A 396 -29.94 -6.46 -6.19
CA ARG A 396 -29.13 -5.36 -5.68
C ARG A 396 -27.87 -5.17 -6.51
N TYR A 397 -27.53 -3.93 -6.81
CA TYR A 397 -26.30 -3.58 -7.51
C TYR A 397 -25.26 -3.09 -6.53
N THR A 398 -24.12 -3.78 -6.46
CA THR A 398 -23.03 -3.52 -5.53
C THR A 398 -21.89 -2.81 -6.25
N GLY A 399 -21.38 -1.73 -5.66
CA GLY A 399 -20.43 -0.88 -6.34
C GLY A 399 -19.25 -0.42 -5.51
N SER A 400 -18.19 -0.07 -6.22
CA SER A 400 -17.00 0.58 -5.69
C SER A 400 -16.74 1.87 -6.47
N GLY A 401 -16.50 2.96 -5.75
CA GLY A 401 -16.15 4.25 -6.30
C GLY A 401 -14.75 4.71 -5.92
N ARG A 402 -14.17 5.54 -6.78
CA ARG A 402 -12.84 6.15 -6.62
C ARG A 402 -12.82 7.59 -7.12
N SER A 403 -12.01 8.41 -6.48
CA SER A 403 -11.69 9.77 -6.91
C SER A 403 -10.18 9.97 -6.91
N ALA A 404 -9.65 10.50 -8.01
CA ALA A 404 -8.25 10.94 -8.10
C ALA A 404 -8.08 12.45 -7.79
N ILE A 405 -9.17 13.12 -7.39
CA ILE A 405 -9.22 14.56 -7.17
C ILE A 405 -8.99 14.82 -5.67
N PRO A 406 -7.91 15.53 -5.28
CA PRO A 406 -7.51 15.67 -3.87
C PRO A 406 -8.60 16.23 -2.95
N ASP A 407 -9.35 17.24 -3.40
CA ASP A 407 -10.33 17.95 -2.58
C ASP A 407 -11.77 17.41 -2.75
N PHE A 408 -11.94 16.27 -3.43
CA PHE A 408 -13.26 15.68 -3.64
C PHE A 408 -13.50 14.51 -2.66
N HIS A 409 -14.40 14.72 -1.71
CA HIS A 409 -14.76 13.73 -0.71
C HIS A 409 -15.88 12.81 -1.21
N LEU A 410 -15.51 11.64 -1.77
CA LEU A 410 -16.46 10.72 -2.40
C LEU A 410 -17.55 10.20 -1.45
N LYS A 411 -17.21 9.90 -0.20
CA LYS A 411 -18.19 9.47 0.82
C LYS A 411 -19.25 10.55 1.07
N GLU A 412 -18.85 11.82 1.12
CA GLU A 412 -19.76 12.95 1.32
C GLU A 412 -20.63 13.16 0.08
N ALA A 413 -20.07 13.02 -1.12
CA ALA A 413 -20.86 13.05 -2.35
C ALA A 413 -21.92 11.92 -2.41
N LEU A 414 -21.60 10.73 -1.88
CA LEU A 414 -22.58 9.65 -1.75
C LEU A 414 -23.65 9.93 -0.68
N GLN A 415 -23.30 10.66 0.38
CA GLN A 415 -24.25 11.07 1.42
C GLN A 415 -25.35 11.98 0.85
N GLU A 416 -25.01 12.86 -0.10
CA GLU A 416 -25.98 13.68 -0.84
C GLU A 416 -26.88 12.84 -1.78
N CYS A 417 -26.47 11.60 -2.07
CA CYS A 417 -27.23 10.66 -2.89
C CYS A 417 -27.97 9.60 -2.05
N ALA A 418 -28.01 9.74 -0.71
CA ALA A 418 -28.43 8.68 0.21
C ALA A 418 -29.84 8.13 -0.08
N ASP A 419 -30.78 8.97 -0.52
CA ASP A 419 -32.15 8.55 -0.85
C ASP A 419 -32.22 7.49 -1.96
N GLN A 420 -31.18 7.39 -2.79
CA GLN A 420 -31.10 6.42 -3.89
C GLN A 420 -30.30 5.17 -3.53
N LEU A 421 -29.71 5.12 -2.33
CA LEU A 421 -28.76 4.09 -1.91
C LEU A 421 -29.36 3.21 -0.81
N VAL A 422 -29.19 1.89 -0.94
CA VAL A 422 -29.54 0.93 0.11
C VAL A 422 -28.53 0.99 1.26
N ARG A 423 -27.25 1.11 0.91
CA ARG A 423 -26.13 1.27 1.86
C ARG A 423 -24.96 1.95 1.16
N PHE A 424 -24.15 2.69 1.90
CA PHE A 424 -22.88 3.23 1.43
C PHE A 424 -21.91 3.47 2.59
N GLY A 425 -20.63 3.58 2.27
CA GLY A 425 -19.56 3.84 3.24
C GLY A 425 -18.22 4.05 2.56
N GLY A 426 -17.19 4.38 3.35
CA GLY A 426 -15.82 4.61 2.87
C GLY A 426 -15.23 5.93 3.35
N HIS A 427 -14.29 6.47 2.56
CA HIS A 427 -13.49 7.66 2.86
C HIS A 427 -13.47 8.63 1.66
N ALA A 428 -12.62 9.66 1.72
CA ALA A 428 -12.56 10.71 0.68
C ALA A 428 -12.22 10.16 -0.72
N GLY A 429 -11.17 9.34 -0.84
CA GLY A 429 -10.72 8.83 -2.15
C GLY A 429 -11.38 7.54 -2.64
N ALA A 430 -12.09 6.81 -1.76
CA ALA A 430 -12.65 5.50 -2.06
C ALA A 430 -13.92 5.23 -1.25
N ALA A 431 -14.95 4.70 -1.90
CA ALA A 431 -16.21 4.37 -1.26
C ALA A 431 -16.85 3.11 -1.86
N GLY A 432 -17.73 2.47 -1.09
CA GLY A 432 -18.58 1.38 -1.54
C GLY A 432 -20.04 1.78 -1.42
N CYS A 433 -20.89 1.30 -2.33
CA CYS A 433 -22.33 1.56 -2.27
C CYS A 433 -23.14 0.35 -2.75
N THR A 434 -24.44 0.36 -2.46
CA THR A 434 -25.41 -0.58 -2.99
C THR A 434 -26.66 0.16 -3.41
N VAL A 435 -27.16 -0.15 -4.59
CA VAL A 435 -28.27 0.54 -5.26
C VAL A 435 -29.34 -0.51 -5.60
N ALA A 436 -30.62 -0.17 -5.40
CA ALA A 436 -31.72 -1.00 -5.90
C ALA A 436 -31.83 -0.85 -7.43
N PRO A 437 -32.15 -1.91 -8.20
CA PRO A 437 -32.21 -1.84 -9.66
C PRO A 437 -33.05 -0.67 -10.21
N GLU A 438 -34.19 -0.42 -9.59
CA GLU A 438 -35.12 0.66 -9.95
C GLU A 438 -34.56 2.08 -9.72
N ASN A 439 -33.55 2.22 -8.84
CA ASN A 439 -32.97 3.51 -8.48
C ASN A 439 -31.70 3.85 -9.28
N LEU A 440 -31.24 2.98 -10.19
CA LEU A 440 -29.96 3.18 -10.91
C LEU A 440 -29.90 4.50 -11.67
N GLU A 441 -30.95 4.83 -12.43
CA GLU A 441 -30.98 6.06 -13.24
C GLU A 441 -31.17 7.32 -12.38
N ALA A 442 -31.91 7.21 -11.28
CA ALA A 442 -32.05 8.29 -10.30
C ALA A 442 -30.69 8.57 -9.62
N PHE A 443 -29.95 7.51 -9.27
CA PHE A 443 -28.62 7.62 -8.69
C PHE A 443 -27.59 8.22 -9.66
N ARG A 444 -27.58 7.80 -10.93
CA ARG A 444 -26.75 8.41 -11.99
C ARG A 444 -26.95 9.91 -12.05
N THR A 445 -28.20 10.33 -12.09
CA THR A 445 -28.60 11.74 -12.16
C THR A 445 -28.16 12.51 -10.91
N ALA A 446 -28.43 11.96 -9.72
CA ALA A 446 -28.07 12.58 -8.45
C ALA A 446 -26.55 12.76 -8.31
N PHE A 447 -25.78 11.71 -8.58
CA PHE A 447 -24.32 11.74 -8.46
C PHE A 447 -23.67 12.69 -9.47
N ALA A 448 -24.14 12.69 -10.72
CA ALA A 448 -23.66 13.62 -11.74
C ALA A 448 -23.91 15.08 -11.34
N ARG A 449 -25.10 15.38 -10.78
CA ARG A 449 -25.42 16.72 -10.27
C ARG A 449 -24.51 17.15 -9.12
N VAL A 450 -24.28 16.27 -8.14
CA VAL A 450 -23.37 16.55 -7.02
C VAL A 450 -21.96 16.87 -7.55
N CYS A 451 -21.46 16.07 -8.49
CA CYS A 451 -20.17 16.32 -9.13
C CYS A 451 -20.16 17.64 -9.92
N GLU A 452 -21.24 17.98 -10.61
CA GLU A 452 -21.35 19.25 -11.36
C GLU A 452 -21.28 20.47 -10.42
N ASP A 453 -22.01 20.41 -9.30
CA ASP A 453 -22.10 21.47 -8.31
C ASP A 453 -20.79 21.66 -7.53
N TRP A 454 -20.08 20.56 -7.22
CA TRP A 454 -18.89 20.59 -6.37
C TRP A 454 -17.58 20.81 -7.14
N LEU A 455 -17.49 20.33 -8.38
CA LEU A 455 -16.24 20.38 -9.13
C LEU A 455 -16.11 21.66 -9.98
N PRO A 456 -14.92 22.27 -10.01
CA PRO A 456 -14.67 23.46 -10.81
C PRO A 456 -14.87 23.18 -12.29
N LYS A 457 -15.18 24.24 -13.06
CA LYS A 457 -15.40 24.14 -14.52
C LYS A 457 -14.19 23.63 -15.30
N GLN A 458 -12.99 23.94 -14.83
CA GLN A 458 -11.74 23.42 -15.39
C GLN A 458 -10.95 22.76 -14.28
N LEU A 459 -10.76 21.45 -14.41
CA LEU A 459 -10.02 20.64 -13.47
C LEU A 459 -8.89 19.95 -14.25
N ARG A 460 -7.65 20.17 -13.82
CA ARG A 460 -6.47 19.55 -14.45
C ARG A 460 -5.65 18.81 -13.40
N PRO A 461 -5.19 17.59 -13.70
CA PRO A 461 -4.27 16.89 -12.81
C PRO A 461 -2.97 17.69 -12.68
N GLN A 462 -2.36 17.66 -11.49
CA GLN A 462 -1.12 18.38 -11.22
C GLN A 462 0.07 17.40 -11.26
N LEU A 463 1.18 17.82 -11.87
CA LEU A 463 2.45 17.12 -11.83
C LEU A 463 3.46 17.96 -11.03
N LEU A 464 3.85 17.47 -9.86
CA LEU A 464 4.82 18.12 -9.00
C LEU A 464 6.24 17.75 -9.42
N LEU A 465 7.09 18.76 -9.60
CA LEU A 465 8.49 18.62 -9.97
C LEU A 465 9.40 19.13 -8.84
N ASP A 466 10.42 18.35 -8.52
CA ASP A 466 11.37 18.60 -7.43
C ASP A 466 12.52 19.53 -7.80
N GLY A 467 12.73 19.76 -9.10
CA GLY A 467 13.77 20.65 -9.58
C GLY A 467 13.92 20.60 -11.10
N LYS A 468 14.89 21.37 -11.58
CA LYS A 468 15.29 21.43 -12.98
C LYS A 468 16.67 20.81 -13.14
N LEU A 469 16.85 20.01 -14.17
CA LEU A 469 18.14 19.47 -14.59
C LEU A 469 18.74 20.31 -15.72
N PRO A 470 20.08 20.40 -15.83
CA PRO A 470 20.71 20.98 -17.00
C PRO A 470 20.51 20.08 -18.22
N GLN A 471 20.66 20.64 -19.42
CA GLN A 471 20.43 19.94 -20.68
C GLN A 471 21.27 18.66 -20.84
N GLN A 472 22.51 18.68 -20.32
CA GLN A 472 23.45 17.56 -20.30
C GLN A 472 23.11 16.46 -19.29
N GLY A 473 22.08 16.64 -18.45
CA GLY A 473 21.67 15.69 -17.41
C GLY A 473 22.38 15.92 -16.07
N PRO A 474 22.02 15.12 -15.04
CA PRO A 474 22.56 15.27 -13.69
C PRO A 474 24.02 14.79 -13.61
N ASP A 475 24.74 15.25 -12.57
CA ASP A 475 26.03 14.67 -12.21
C ASP A 475 25.86 13.39 -11.37
N ALA A 476 26.94 12.64 -11.18
CA ALA A 476 26.91 11.38 -10.43
C ALA A 476 26.55 11.58 -8.94
N LEU A 477 27.00 12.70 -8.34
CA LEU A 477 26.75 13.00 -6.94
C LEU A 477 25.24 13.14 -6.66
N LEU A 478 24.52 13.88 -7.51
CA LEU A 478 23.08 14.01 -7.42
C LEU A 478 22.40 12.64 -7.52
N VAL A 479 22.77 11.82 -8.50
CA VAL A 479 22.14 10.50 -8.68
C VAL A 479 22.39 9.58 -7.48
N GLU A 480 23.63 9.54 -6.96
CA GLU A 480 23.98 8.74 -5.77
C GLU A 480 23.20 9.18 -4.54
N GLN A 481 23.05 10.49 -4.32
CA GLN A 481 22.30 11.01 -3.18
C GLN A 481 20.78 10.86 -3.34
N ILE A 482 20.25 10.86 -4.56
CA ILE A 482 18.85 10.52 -4.81
C ILE A 482 18.57 9.06 -4.43
N GLN A 483 19.47 8.13 -4.77
CA GLN A 483 19.34 6.72 -4.35
C GLN A 483 19.35 6.56 -2.83
N GLN A 484 20.09 7.39 -2.09
CA GLN A 484 20.07 7.38 -0.61
C GLN A 484 18.71 7.77 0.00
N LEU A 485 17.81 8.40 -0.78
CA LEU A 485 16.47 8.75 -0.32
C LEU A 485 15.51 7.55 -0.28
N GLU A 486 15.89 6.43 -0.88
CA GLU A 486 15.13 5.18 -0.83
C GLU A 486 14.95 4.68 0.63
N PRO A 487 13.89 3.91 0.92
CA PRO A 487 12.84 3.45 0.01
C PRO A 487 11.86 4.56 -0.41
N PHE A 488 11.51 4.59 -1.70
CA PHE A 488 10.45 5.47 -2.22
C PHE A 488 9.05 4.86 -2.06
N GLY A 489 8.05 5.71 -1.87
CA GLY A 489 6.65 5.30 -1.71
C GLY A 489 5.76 6.45 -1.22
N ALA A 490 4.64 6.14 -0.58
CA ALA A 490 3.74 7.14 -0.02
C ALA A 490 4.48 8.05 0.98
N ALA A 491 4.21 9.37 0.92
CA ALA A 491 4.91 10.43 1.67
C ALA A 491 6.44 10.52 1.47
N ASN A 492 7.04 9.72 0.58
CA ASN A 492 8.44 9.79 0.16
C ASN A 492 8.57 9.39 -1.33
N PRO A 493 7.93 10.11 -2.27
CA PRO A 493 7.92 9.71 -3.68
C PRO A 493 9.32 9.75 -4.29
N GLU A 494 9.53 9.01 -5.39
CA GLU A 494 10.75 9.15 -6.20
C GLU A 494 10.83 10.57 -6.77
N PRO A 495 11.95 11.31 -6.60
CA PRO A 495 12.06 12.66 -7.10
C PRO A 495 11.90 12.78 -8.62
N LEU A 496 11.11 13.75 -9.05
CA LEU A 496 10.81 13.98 -10.46
C LEU A 496 11.38 15.33 -10.91
N PHE A 497 12.13 15.36 -12.00
CA PHE A 497 12.80 16.57 -12.46
C PHE A 497 12.35 16.99 -13.85
N ALA A 498 12.32 18.29 -14.10
CA ALA A 498 12.22 18.83 -15.45
C ALA A 498 13.58 18.81 -16.15
N LEU A 499 13.63 18.20 -17.32
CA LEU A 499 14.76 18.21 -18.24
C LEU A 499 14.33 18.92 -19.53
N PRO A 500 15.07 19.94 -20.01
CA PRO A 500 14.84 20.49 -21.35
C PRO A 500 14.95 19.39 -22.41
N THR A 501 14.05 19.37 -23.38
CA THR A 501 14.09 18.33 -24.43
C THR A 501 15.48 18.29 -25.09
N PRO A 502 16.12 17.10 -25.16
CA PRO A 502 17.42 16.97 -25.80
C PRO A 502 17.39 17.49 -27.25
N GLN A 503 18.53 18.02 -27.72
CA GLN A 503 18.63 18.54 -29.09
C GLN A 503 18.74 17.40 -30.11
N GLU A 504 19.32 16.29 -29.68
CA GLU A 504 19.45 15.05 -30.42
C GLU A 504 18.07 14.42 -30.65
N GLU A 505 17.90 13.80 -31.82
CA GLU A 505 16.72 12.97 -32.07
C GLU A 505 16.78 11.70 -31.22
N PHE A 506 15.61 11.23 -30.78
CA PHE A 506 15.54 9.95 -30.09
C PHE A 506 15.66 8.78 -31.07
N GLN A 507 16.19 7.68 -30.58
CA GLN A 507 16.17 6.38 -31.24
C GLN A 507 14.93 5.61 -30.80
N LEU A 508 14.26 4.95 -31.75
CA LEU A 508 13.21 3.98 -31.44
C LEU A 508 13.82 2.66 -30.98
N LEU A 509 13.26 2.09 -29.92
CA LEU A 509 13.60 0.77 -29.40
C LEU A 509 12.35 -0.10 -29.42
N LYS A 510 12.41 -1.21 -30.18
CA LYS A 510 11.29 -2.17 -30.32
C LYS A 510 9.97 -1.49 -30.69
N ASP A 511 10.03 -0.47 -31.54
CA ASP A 511 8.92 0.32 -32.10
C ASP A 511 8.04 1.11 -31.11
N HIS A 512 8.11 0.84 -29.81
CA HIS A 512 7.25 1.45 -28.79
C HIS A 512 8.00 2.36 -27.81
N HIS A 513 9.31 2.16 -27.64
CA HIS A 513 10.09 2.92 -26.66
C HIS A 513 11.03 3.91 -27.35
N VAL A 514 11.42 4.95 -26.62
CA VAL A 514 12.30 6.02 -27.12
C VAL A 514 13.56 6.11 -26.28
N LYS A 515 14.68 6.48 -26.90
CA LYS A 515 15.96 6.67 -26.24
C LYS A 515 16.69 7.90 -26.75
N TRP A 516 17.04 8.81 -25.86
CA TRP A 516 18.02 9.86 -26.14
C TRP A 516 19.38 9.50 -25.55
N ILE A 517 20.44 9.79 -26.30
CA ILE A 517 21.83 9.65 -25.86
C ILE A 517 22.39 11.06 -25.73
N LEU A 518 22.55 11.53 -24.50
CA LEU A 518 23.05 12.88 -24.22
C LEU A 518 24.59 12.89 -24.17
N SER A 519 25.18 11.79 -23.71
CA SER A 519 26.62 11.58 -23.70
C SER A 519 26.96 10.09 -23.72
N ARG A 520 28.25 9.73 -23.69
CA ARG A 520 28.67 8.31 -23.55
C ARG A 520 28.20 7.68 -22.23
N SER A 521 27.96 8.49 -21.21
CA SER A 521 27.63 8.06 -19.85
C SER A 521 26.21 8.45 -19.40
N THR A 522 25.44 9.15 -20.23
CA THR A 522 24.14 9.72 -19.87
C THR A 522 23.10 9.47 -20.95
N GLU A 523 21.98 8.87 -20.58
CA GLU A 523 20.86 8.57 -21.49
C GLU A 523 19.49 8.84 -20.85
N VAL A 524 18.48 9.07 -21.69
CA VAL A 524 17.07 9.12 -21.29
C VAL A 524 16.34 7.97 -21.99
N ILE A 525 15.53 7.21 -21.25
CA ILE A 525 14.66 6.15 -21.79
C ILE A 525 13.21 6.47 -21.47
N GLY A 526 12.36 6.45 -22.49
CA GLY A 526 10.91 6.49 -22.35
C GLY A 526 10.26 5.20 -22.80
N TRP A 527 9.69 4.46 -21.86
CA TRP A 527 8.96 3.23 -22.16
C TRP A 527 7.55 3.56 -22.66
N ASN A 528 7.21 3.16 -23.90
CA ASN A 528 5.89 3.33 -24.51
C ASN A 528 5.53 4.79 -24.86
N PHE A 529 6.53 5.63 -25.12
CA PHE A 529 6.37 7.03 -25.49
C PHE A 529 6.42 7.30 -27.00
N ALA A 530 6.69 6.29 -27.84
CA ALA A 530 6.87 6.49 -29.27
C ALA A 530 5.65 7.14 -29.95
N GLU A 531 4.44 6.67 -29.62
CA GLU A 531 3.18 7.19 -30.18
C GLU A 531 2.91 8.62 -29.71
N GLN A 532 3.13 8.94 -28.43
CA GLN A 532 2.91 10.27 -27.87
C GLN A 532 3.85 11.35 -28.44
N LEU A 533 5.04 10.94 -28.89
CA LEU A 533 6.05 11.82 -29.47
C LEU A 533 5.95 11.91 -31.00
N GLN A 534 5.05 11.16 -31.62
CA GLN A 534 4.91 11.15 -33.08
C GLN A 534 4.29 12.48 -33.55
N GLY A 535 5.10 13.30 -34.24
CA GLY A 535 4.67 14.61 -34.73
C GLY A 535 4.58 15.71 -33.68
N VAL A 536 4.97 15.41 -32.42
CA VAL A 536 4.99 16.36 -31.31
C VAL A 536 6.42 16.53 -30.84
N LYS A 537 6.93 17.77 -30.85
CA LYS A 537 8.22 18.08 -30.25
C LYS A 537 7.97 18.68 -28.86
N PRO A 538 8.15 17.91 -27.77
CA PRO A 538 7.95 18.45 -26.43
C PRO A 538 8.99 19.55 -26.16
N HIS A 539 8.62 20.53 -25.35
CA HIS A 539 9.54 21.55 -24.88
C HIS A 539 10.28 21.11 -23.60
N GLN A 540 9.66 20.25 -22.79
CA GLN A 540 10.25 19.69 -21.57
C GLN A 540 9.85 18.22 -21.35
N LEU A 541 10.72 17.50 -20.64
CA LEU A 541 10.55 16.13 -20.21
C LEU A 541 10.53 16.09 -18.67
N ALA A 542 9.63 15.30 -18.08
CA ALA A 542 9.66 14.98 -16.66
C ALA A 542 10.34 13.63 -16.49
N VAL A 543 11.45 13.58 -15.74
CA VAL A 543 12.31 12.40 -15.64
C VAL A 543 12.62 12.05 -14.19
N THR A 544 12.72 10.76 -13.88
CA THR A 544 13.44 10.29 -12.69
C THR A 544 14.88 9.96 -13.05
N VAL A 545 15.78 9.91 -12.06
CA VAL A 545 17.22 9.73 -12.26
C VAL A 545 17.71 8.49 -11.53
N GLY A 546 18.61 7.73 -12.15
CA GLY A 546 19.21 6.53 -11.54
C GLY A 546 20.46 6.08 -12.27
N PHE A 547 21.07 5.01 -11.78
CA PHE A 547 22.14 4.31 -12.49
C PHE A 547 21.60 3.06 -13.19
N ASN A 548 22.13 2.80 -14.37
CA ASN A 548 22.00 1.52 -15.04
C ASN A 548 23.39 0.87 -15.11
N GLU A 549 23.50 -0.33 -14.56
CA GLU A 549 24.73 -1.14 -14.60
C GLU A 549 24.52 -2.33 -15.53
N PHE A 550 25.23 -2.31 -16.65
CA PHE A 550 25.16 -3.40 -17.62
C PHE A 550 26.55 -3.76 -18.11
N ARG A 551 26.90 -5.05 -18.00
CA ARG A 551 28.22 -5.59 -18.41
C ARG A 551 29.41 -4.83 -17.80
N GLY A 552 29.29 -4.43 -16.54
CA GLY A 552 30.35 -3.70 -15.81
C GLY A 552 30.49 -2.22 -16.19
N GLN A 553 29.59 -1.66 -17.01
CA GLN A 553 29.52 -0.22 -17.26
C GLN A 553 28.36 0.40 -16.47
N ARG A 554 28.66 1.38 -15.62
CA ARG A 554 27.69 2.21 -14.89
C ARG A 554 27.41 3.48 -15.68
N LYS A 555 26.15 3.70 -16.05
CA LYS A 555 25.69 4.90 -16.77
C LYS A 555 24.60 5.59 -15.97
N ILE A 556 24.56 6.92 -16.06
CA ILE A 556 23.41 7.70 -15.62
C ILE A 556 22.28 7.45 -16.60
N GLN A 557 21.16 6.98 -16.10
CA GLN A 557 19.96 6.73 -16.87
C GLN A 557 18.80 7.52 -16.26
N MET A 558 18.15 8.30 -17.11
CA MET A 558 16.93 9.03 -16.77
C MET A 558 15.73 8.29 -17.35
N LEU A 559 14.67 8.13 -16.57
CA LEU A 559 13.44 7.49 -17.04
C LEU A 559 12.37 8.56 -17.27
N LEU A 560 11.92 8.70 -18.51
CA LEU A 560 10.84 9.60 -18.90
C LEU A 560 9.52 9.14 -18.28
N LYS A 561 8.83 10.07 -17.62
CA LYS A 561 7.53 9.86 -16.96
C LYS A 561 6.39 10.69 -17.55
N GLU A 562 6.68 11.86 -18.10
CA GLU A 562 5.69 12.75 -18.72
C GLU A 562 6.36 13.70 -19.72
N ILE A 563 5.60 14.16 -20.71
CA ILE A 563 6.04 15.18 -21.68
C ILE A 563 5.20 16.45 -21.56
N GLN A 564 5.82 17.61 -21.81
CA GLN A 564 5.12 18.88 -21.94
C GLN A 564 5.28 19.39 -23.37
N ALA A 565 4.17 19.38 -24.12
CA ALA A 565 4.08 19.86 -25.49
C ALA A 565 3.77 21.35 -25.56
#